data_AF-A0A924KBT3-F1
#
_entry.id   AF-A0A924KBT3-F1
#
_cell.length_a   1.000
_cell.length_b   1.000
_cell.length_c   1.000
_cell.angle_alpha   90.00
_cell.angle_beta   90.00
_cell.angle_gamma   90.00
#
_symmetry.space_group_name_H-M   'P 1'
#
loop_
_entity.id
_entity.type
_entity.pdbx_description
1 polymer ?
#
loop_
_entity_poly.entity_id
_entity_poly.type
_entity_poly.pdbx_seq_one_letter_code
_entity_poly.pdbx_strand_id
1 'polypeptide(L)'
;MSFKTIIIIILSVLITIIFMQNTDEVFFTILWKQFSVSKLLMMAIVTVFGFIIGVIVARPKKKKETITASKEVPFEVNQSNNDETDYISMKKPNALTDEDKDYIN
;
A
#
# COMPACT_ATOMS: atom_id res chain seq x y z
N MET A 1 -27.90 -2.18 -33.76
CA MET A 1 -27.39 -2.61 -32.44
C MET A 1 -26.63 -3.92 -32.61
N SER A 2 -25.43 -4.04 -32.04
CA SER A 2 -24.70 -5.31 -32.11
C SER A 2 -25.37 -6.35 -31.18
N PHE A 3 -25.22 -7.64 -31.48
CA PHE A 3 -25.70 -8.72 -30.61
C PHE A 3 -25.15 -8.59 -29.17
N LYS A 4 -23.89 -8.14 -29.04
CA LYS A 4 -23.25 -7.84 -27.75
C LYS A 4 -24.01 -6.76 -26.98
N THR A 5 -24.50 -5.74 -27.67
CA THR A 5 -25.26 -4.65 -27.05
C THR A 5 -26.62 -5.13 -26.54
N ILE A 6 -27.34 -5.95 -27.31
CA ILE A 6 -28.59 -6.57 -26.86
C ILE A 6 -28.36 -7.40 -25.58
N ILE A 7 -27.29 -8.20 -25.55
CA ILE A 7 -26.96 -9.02 -24.38
C ILE A 7 -26.68 -8.15 -23.16
N ILE A 8 -25.87 -7.10 -23.30
CA ILE A 8 -25.54 -6.19 -22.19
C ILE A 8 -26.81 -5.51 -21.65
N ILE A 9 -27.73 -5.11 -22.52
CA ILE A 9 -29.01 -4.51 -22.11
C ILE A 9 -29.85 -5.52 -21.33
N ILE A 10 -30.02 -6.73 -21.84
CA ILE A 10 -30.80 -7.79 -21.16
C ILE A 10 -30.19 -8.11 -19.79
N LEU A 11 -28.87 -8.25 -19.72
CA LEU A 11 -28.15 -8.53 -18.49
C LEU A 11 -28.31 -7.38 -17.47
N SER A 12 -28.22 -6.13 -17.93
CA SER A 12 -28.42 -4.94 -17.10
C SER A 12 -29.83 -4.90 -16.50
N VAL A 13 -30.86 -5.17 -17.29
CA VAL A 13 -32.25 -5.23 -16.81
C VAL A 13 -32.42 -6.35 -15.78
N LEU A 14 -31.88 -7.55 -16.05
CA LEU A 14 -31.92 -8.67 -15.11
C LEU A 14 -31.25 -8.33 -13.77
N ILE A 15 -30.04 -7.75 -13.80
CA ILE A 15 -29.33 -7.30 -12.60
C ILE A 15 -30.15 -6.27 -11.83
N THR A 16 -30.76 -5.32 -12.53
CA THR A 16 -31.59 -4.28 -11.92
C THR A 16 -32.79 -4.88 -11.19
N ILE A 17 -33.46 -5.86 -11.81
CA ILE A 17 -34.58 -6.58 -11.19
C ILE A 17 -34.11 -7.34 -9.94
N ILE A 18 -32.96 -8.01 -9.99
CA ILE A 18 -32.40 -8.72 -8.83
C ILE A 18 -32.15 -7.74 -7.68
N PHE A 19 -31.58 -6.56 -7.96
CA PHE A 19 -31.38 -5.55 -6.93
C PHE A 19 -32.70 -5.04 -6.34
N MET A 20 -33.71 -4.78 -7.18
CA MET A 20 -35.04 -4.37 -6.73
C MET A 20 -35.75 -5.45 -5.89
N GLN A 21 -35.54 -6.73 -6.18
CA GLN A 21 -36.13 -7.83 -5.41
C GLN A 21 -35.43 -8.05 -4.07
N ASN A 22 -34.14 -7.71 -3.97
CA ASN A 22 -33.36 -7.89 -2.75
C ASN A 22 -33.27 -6.60 -1.92
N THR A 23 -34.14 -5.62 -2.16
CA THR A 23 -34.13 -4.31 -1.47
C THR A 23 -34.83 -4.32 -0.13
N ASP A 24 -34.83 -5.45 0.58
CA ASP A 24 -35.39 -5.59 1.92
C ASP A 24 -34.91 -4.49 2.87
N GLU A 25 -35.78 -4.05 3.77
CA GLU A 25 -35.44 -3.03 4.76
C GLU A 25 -34.72 -3.64 5.99
N VAL A 26 -33.70 -2.93 6.49
CA VAL A 26 -33.13 -3.10 7.84
C VAL A 26 -33.45 -1.85 8.64
N PHE A 27 -33.95 -2.08 9.86
CA PHE A 27 -34.23 -1.00 10.81
C PHE A 27 -33.00 -0.69 11.65
N PHE A 28 -32.66 0.59 11.72
CA PHE A 28 -31.61 1.12 12.59
C PHE A 28 -32.21 2.14 13.55
N THR A 29 -31.83 2.02 14.82
CA THR A 29 -32.16 3.03 15.83
C THR A 29 -30.90 3.83 16.12
N ILE A 30 -30.88 5.09 15.70
CA ILE A 30 -29.76 6.01 15.91
C ILE A 30 -30.30 7.21 16.69
N LEU A 31 -29.74 7.46 17.88
CA LEU A 31 -30.04 8.63 18.72
C LEU A 31 -31.56 8.88 18.89
N TRP A 32 -32.30 7.83 19.27
CA TRP A 32 -33.77 7.83 19.46
C TRP A 32 -34.64 7.97 18.21
N LYS A 33 -34.06 7.97 17.01
CA LYS A 33 -34.82 7.94 15.76
C LYS A 33 -34.63 6.61 15.04
N GLN A 34 -35.75 6.05 14.58
CA GLN A 34 -35.77 4.84 13.77
C GLN A 34 -35.71 5.21 12.30
N PHE A 35 -34.77 4.61 11.58
CA PHE A 35 -34.62 4.74 10.14
C PHE A 35 -34.60 3.36 9.51
N SER A 36 -35.28 3.20 8.38
CA SER A 36 -35.14 2.01 7.54
C SER A 36 -34.23 2.30 6.36
N VAL A 37 -33.32 1.37 6.10
CA VAL A 37 -32.39 1.42 4.98
C VAL A 37 -32.36 0.06 4.32
N SER A 38 -32.24 -0.01 3.00
CA SER A 38 -32.12 -1.29 2.31
C SER A 38 -30.91 -2.10 2.79
N LYS A 39 -31.07 -3.42 2.99
CA LYS A 39 -29.97 -4.33 3.35
C LYS A 39 -28.83 -4.27 2.33
N LEU A 40 -29.17 -4.16 1.03
CA LEU A 40 -28.17 -4.04 -0.03
C LEU A 40 -27.31 -2.79 0.14
N LEU A 41 -27.96 -1.65 0.40
CA LEU A 41 -27.26 -0.38 0.61
C LEU A 41 -26.38 -0.45 1.85
N MET A 42 -26.88 -1.03 2.94
CA MET A 42 -26.09 -1.24 4.15
C MET A 42 -24.87 -2.13 3.90
N MET A 43 -25.04 -3.27 3.21
CA MET A 43 -23.95 -4.18 2.88
C MET A 43 -22.89 -3.49 2.01
N ALA A 44 -23.30 -2.69 1.03
CA ALA A 44 -22.39 -1.93 0.19
C ALA A 44 -21.57 -0.92 1.01
N ILE A 45 -22.23 -0.16 1.90
CA ILE A 45 -21.57 0.79 2.79
C ILE A 45 -20.55 0.07 3.69
N VAL A 46 -20.97 -0.99 4.39
CA VAL A 46 -20.10 -1.76 5.29
C VAL A 46 -18.91 -2.36 4.53
N THR A 47 -19.12 -2.85 3.31
CA THR A 47 -18.05 -3.38 2.46
C THR A 47 -17.03 -2.30 2.10
N VAL A 48 -17.48 -1.10 1.72
CA VAL A 48 -16.58 0.01 1.37
C VAL A 48 -15.78 0.47 2.60
N PHE A 49 -16.44 0.68 3.73
CA PHE A 49 -15.75 1.08 4.97
C PHE A 49 -14.79 -0.01 5.46
N GLY A 50 -15.23 -1.28 5.44
CA GLY A 50 -14.39 -2.42 5.80
C GLY A 50 -13.17 -2.56 4.89
N PHE A 51 -13.34 -2.33 3.58
CA PHE A 51 -12.24 -2.32 2.62
C PHE A 51 -11.25 -1.19 2.90
N ILE A 52 -11.73 0.04 3.15
CA ILE A 52 -10.87 1.20 3.47
C ILE A 52 -10.06 0.92 4.75
N ILE A 53 -10.73 0.46 5.81
CA ILE A 53 -10.07 0.11 7.08
C ILE A 53 -9.07 -1.03 6.85
N GLY A 54 -9.48 -2.07 6.12
CA GLY A 54 -8.65 -3.21 5.77
C GLY A 54 -7.38 -2.79 5.04
N VAL A 55 -7.47 -1.89 4.06
CA VAL A 55 -6.31 -1.34 3.33
C VAL A 55 -5.39 -0.54 4.24
N ILE A 56 -5.95 0.29 5.12
CA ILE A 56 -5.17 1.08 6.08
C ILE A 56 -4.40 0.16 7.05
N VAL A 57 -5.06 -0.88 7.57
CA VAL A 57 -4.48 -1.85 8.50
C VAL A 57 -3.47 -2.76 7.81
N ALA A 58 -3.76 -3.19 6.58
CA ALA A 58 -2.88 -4.04 5.78
C ALA A 58 -1.64 -3.32 5.26
N ARG A 59 -1.55 -1.98 5.40
CA ARG A 59 -0.38 -1.21 4.96
C ARG A 59 0.86 -1.69 5.73
N PRO A 60 1.83 -2.34 5.05
CA PRO A 60 3.04 -2.79 5.71
C PRO A 60 3.78 -1.56 6.25
N LYS A 61 4.00 -1.53 7.56
CA LYS A 61 4.84 -0.49 8.18
C LYS A 61 6.24 -0.67 7.58
N LYS A 62 6.74 0.35 6.87
CA LYS A 62 8.15 0.40 6.48
C LYS A 62 8.95 0.19 7.76
N LYS A 63 9.75 -0.89 7.83
CA LYS A 63 10.70 -1.07 8.93
C LYS A 63 11.51 0.22 8.98
N LYS A 64 11.39 0.96 10.09
CA LYS A 64 12.42 1.95 10.41
C LYS A 64 13.67 1.12 10.56
N GLU A 65 14.64 1.31 9.66
CA GLU A 65 15.99 0.86 9.93
C GLU A 65 16.39 1.55 11.23
N THR A 66 16.41 0.76 12.30
CA THR A 66 16.90 1.19 13.59
C THR A 66 18.40 1.40 13.41
N ILE A 67 18.79 2.59 12.96
CA ILE A 67 20.12 3.10 13.18
C ILE A 67 20.15 3.44 14.67
N THR A 68 20.46 2.45 15.49
CA THR A 68 20.88 2.70 16.86
C THR A 68 22.20 1.99 17.05
N ALA A 69 23.23 2.82 16.96
CA ALA A 69 24.57 2.55 17.39
C ALA A 69 24.59 1.95 18.80
N SER A 70 25.18 0.76 18.93
CA SER A 70 26.14 0.44 19.99
C SER A 70 26.66 -0.99 19.84
N LYS A 71 27.84 -1.11 19.24
CA LYS A 71 28.99 -1.86 19.75
C LYS A 71 28.72 -3.26 20.31
N GLU A 72 28.58 -4.25 19.42
CA GLU A 72 28.92 -5.64 19.73
C GLU A 72 29.69 -6.21 18.53
N VAL A 73 30.97 -6.49 18.74
CA VAL A 73 31.93 -6.92 17.72
C VAL A 73 31.68 -8.40 17.41
N PRO A 74 31.38 -8.81 16.16
CA PRO A 74 31.40 -10.21 15.80
C PRO A 74 32.85 -10.63 15.49
N PHE A 75 33.33 -11.59 16.26
CA PHE A 75 34.61 -12.27 16.07
C PHE A 75 34.68 -12.88 14.66
N GLU A 76 35.82 -12.70 14.00
CA GLU A 76 36.10 -13.07 12.62
C GLU A 76 35.85 -14.57 12.33
N VAL A 77 35.15 -14.87 11.23
CA VAL A 77 35.25 -16.17 10.56
C VAL A 77 35.81 -15.92 9.17
N ASN A 78 37.05 -16.37 8.99
CA ASN A 78 37.82 -16.38 7.76
C ASN A 78 36.98 -16.74 6.51
N GLN A 79 36.93 -15.82 5.55
CA GLN A 79 36.81 -16.20 4.14
C GLN A 79 37.77 -15.35 3.30
N SER A 80 38.98 -15.88 3.16
CA SER A 80 39.97 -15.47 2.16
C SER A 80 39.32 -15.54 0.78
N ASN A 81 38.97 -14.39 0.22
CA ASN A 81 38.93 -14.11 -1.21
C ASN A 81 39.22 -12.62 -1.38
N ASN A 82 40.26 -12.31 -2.15
CA ASN A 82 40.83 -10.98 -2.29
C ASN A 82 39.88 -10.05 -3.06
N ASP A 83 39.18 -9.15 -2.36
CA ASP A 83 38.35 -8.09 -2.95
C ASP A 83 38.79 -6.71 -2.43
N GLU A 84 39.68 -6.05 -3.16
CA GLU A 84 39.99 -4.62 -3.03
C GLU A 84 38.85 -3.78 -3.61
N THR A 85 37.85 -3.39 -2.81
CA THR A 85 36.85 -2.37 -3.24
C THR A 85 36.40 -1.47 -2.10
N ASP A 86 37.33 -0.67 -1.58
CA ASP A 86 37.03 0.43 -0.65
C ASP A 86 36.62 1.70 -1.44
N TYR A 87 35.37 1.74 -1.93
CA TYR A 87 34.84 2.88 -2.72
C TYR A 87 33.47 3.38 -2.26
N ILE A 88 33.15 3.46 -0.95
CA ILE A 88 32.02 4.31 -0.52
C ILE A 88 32.40 5.12 0.73
N SER A 89 33.49 5.87 0.64
CA SER A 89 33.66 7.08 1.44
C SER A 89 32.89 8.20 0.75
N MET A 90 31.87 8.75 1.43
CA MET A 90 31.22 10.01 1.05
C MET A 90 32.26 11.14 1.15
N LYS A 91 33.13 11.25 0.14
CA LYS A 91 34.04 12.37 -0.08
C LYS A 91 33.18 13.60 -0.38
N LYS A 92 33.36 14.67 0.41
CA LYS A 92 32.83 16.02 0.12
C LYS A 92 33.01 16.32 -1.38
N PRO A 93 31.97 16.77 -2.10
CA PRO A 93 32.18 17.23 -3.47
C PRO A 93 33.04 18.50 -3.38
N ASN A 94 34.21 18.49 -4.02
CA ASN A 94 35.13 19.62 -4.25
C ASN A 94 36.33 19.81 -3.31
N ALA A 95 36.85 18.76 -2.67
CA ALA A 95 38.22 18.80 -2.17
C ALA A 95 39.13 17.94 -3.07
N LEU A 96 39.86 18.58 -3.99
CA LEU A 96 41.01 17.96 -4.66
C LEU A 96 42.00 17.49 -3.60
N THR A 97 42.50 16.26 -3.76
CA THR A 97 43.50 15.66 -2.89
C THR A 97 44.83 16.38 -3.09
N ASP A 98 45.73 16.41 -2.10
CA ASP A 98 46.97 17.19 -2.21
C ASP A 98 47.87 16.70 -3.36
N GLU A 99 47.83 15.41 -3.69
CA GLU A 99 48.47 14.84 -4.89
C GLU A 99 47.84 15.35 -6.21
N ASP A 100 46.51 15.56 -6.26
CA ASP A 100 45.82 16.00 -7.48
C ASP A 100 46.15 17.45 -7.85
N LYS A 101 46.59 18.26 -6.89
CA LYS A 101 46.92 19.69 -7.10
C LYS A 101 48.21 19.88 -7.90
N ASP A 102 49.14 18.94 -7.81
CA ASP A 102 50.46 19.05 -8.44
C ASP A 102 50.39 18.91 -9.99
N TYR A 103 49.27 18.40 -10.51
CA TYR A 103 49.04 18.19 -11.94
C TYR A 103 48.39 19.38 -12.67
N ILE A 104 48.01 20.45 -11.95
CA ILE A 104 47.27 21.58 -12.51
C ILE A 104 48.18 22.79 -12.80
N ASN A 105 49.48 22.72 -12.47
CA ASN A 105 50.44 23.81 -12.65
C ASN A 105 51.49 23.52 -13.74
#